data_AF-A0A359KLB4-F1
#
_entry.id   AF-A0A359KLB4-F1
#
_cell.length_a   1.000
_cell.length_b   1.000
_cell.length_c   1.000
_cell.angle_alpha   90.00
_cell.angle_beta   90.00
_cell.angle_gamma   90.00
#
_symmetry.space_group_name_H-M   'P 1'
#
loop_
_entity.id
_entity.type
_entity.pdbx_description
1 polymer ?
#
loop_
_entity_poly.entity_id
_entity_poly.type
_entity_poly.pdbx_seq_one_letter_code
_entity_poly.pdbx_strand_id
1 'polypeptide(L)'
;MVITLRLLFRIALPVAIVATLALWLASSGPLVRSSNEAMVEPTPTPPGYQGPAGVPGALVAIPSSNEALGIDLSAPGATDENPLAPQLLSVPPESVATDPFFRTWARTDDPVAANEVTRTWMWGPTPVGDSVPEPYAEAPGGKRLVQYYDKSRMELTDPESGVVTQGLLALDMMLGRIQVGDAEFVDHPTGASTENVAGDRGGNNGPTYASMSGLIEAAPLAAGAAVTQTVDANGQIGEDSDLAAFGVMADELVQRDWLNHRIASVFWAFMNQEGVVWADAGYQNDRLFTDSFYAVGLPVTEAYWSKVQVNGSSKWVLV
;
A
#
# COMPACT_ATOMS: atom_id res chain seq x y z
N MET A 1 21.11 29.97 -31.73
CA MET A 1 19.65 29.87 -31.52
C MET A 1 19.36 28.49 -30.94
N VAL A 2 19.65 28.33 -29.65
CA VAL A 2 19.59 27.07 -28.89
C VAL A 2 19.23 27.49 -27.48
N ILE A 3 17.95 27.41 -27.08
CA ILE A 3 17.50 27.54 -25.69
C ILE A 3 16.23 26.69 -25.52
N THR A 4 16.14 26.04 -24.36
CA THR A 4 14.98 25.34 -23.76
C THR A 4 14.91 23.82 -23.90
N LEU A 5 15.89 23.12 -23.32
CA LEU A 5 15.69 21.79 -22.74
C LEU A 5 16.63 21.63 -21.53
N ARG A 6 16.27 22.22 -20.39
CA ARG A 6 16.90 21.99 -19.08
C ARG A 6 15.92 22.36 -17.99
N LEU A 7 15.07 21.43 -17.57
CA LEU A 7 14.46 21.47 -16.23
C LEU A 7 13.99 20.06 -15.86
N LEU A 8 14.93 19.23 -15.45
CA LEU A 8 14.78 18.01 -14.64
C LEU A 8 16.22 17.69 -14.20
N PHE A 9 16.42 17.38 -12.92
CA PHE A 9 17.69 17.31 -12.17
C PHE A 9 18.08 18.57 -11.39
N ARG A 10 17.63 18.61 -10.14
CA ARG A 10 18.43 18.92 -8.93
C ARG A 10 17.48 18.88 -7.72
N ILE A 11 17.66 17.92 -6.83
CA ILE A 11 17.84 18.15 -5.39
C ILE A 11 18.67 16.96 -4.89
N ALA A 12 19.80 17.29 -4.28
CA ALA A 12 20.73 16.38 -3.65
C ALA A 12 21.14 17.01 -2.31
N LEU A 13 21.15 16.17 -1.26
CA LEU A 13 21.79 16.29 0.07
C LEU A 13 21.16 17.23 1.13
N PRO A 14 21.53 17.06 2.44
CA PRO A 14 21.88 15.86 3.23
C PRO A 14 21.17 15.85 4.62
N VAL A 15 21.45 14.87 5.51
CA VAL A 15 21.59 14.95 7.00
C VAL A 15 21.26 13.59 7.66
N ALA A 16 21.79 13.38 8.87
CA ALA A 16 22.16 12.11 9.48
C ALA A 16 21.63 11.96 10.92
N ILE A 17 21.47 10.70 11.38
CA ILE A 17 21.54 10.17 12.77
C ILE A 17 20.41 10.56 13.75
N VAL A 18 19.75 9.54 14.38
CA VAL A 18 19.75 9.20 15.83
C VAL A 18 18.90 7.92 16.08
N ALA A 19 19.38 7.06 16.99
CA ALA A 19 18.80 5.79 17.45
C ALA A 19 17.76 5.97 18.59
N THR A 20 16.91 4.94 18.87
CA THR A 20 16.80 4.21 20.17
C THR A 20 15.49 3.37 20.32
N LEU A 21 15.68 2.08 20.70
CA LEU A 21 14.86 1.07 21.44
C LEU A 21 13.31 1.01 21.43
N ALA A 22 12.78 -0.19 21.14
CA ALA A 22 12.00 -1.10 22.03
C ALA A 22 11.55 -2.31 21.17
N LEU A 23 12.01 -3.57 21.30
CA LEU A 23 12.01 -4.58 22.37
C LEU A 23 10.61 -5.09 22.82
N TRP A 24 10.37 -6.39 22.50
CA TRP A 24 9.40 -7.36 23.10
C TRP A 24 7.91 -7.27 22.71
N LEU A 25 7.10 -8.34 22.64
CA LEU A 25 7.28 -9.79 22.53
C LEU A 25 5.91 -10.43 22.19
N ALA A 26 5.94 -11.67 21.70
CA ALA A 26 4.81 -12.58 21.62
C ALA A 26 4.06 -12.77 22.96
N SER A 27 2.73 -12.83 22.89
CA SER A 27 1.93 -13.65 23.81
C SER A 27 0.63 -14.08 23.15
N SER A 28 0.46 -15.39 23.03
CA SER A 28 -0.69 -16.13 22.51
C SER A 28 -1.79 -16.31 23.57
N GLY A 29 -3.04 -16.43 23.12
CA GLY A 29 -4.19 -16.94 23.87
C GLY A 29 -5.22 -17.55 22.92
N PRO A 30 -5.94 -18.64 23.29
CA PRO A 30 -6.57 -19.55 22.33
C PRO A 30 -7.95 -19.07 21.87
N LEU A 31 -8.24 -19.14 20.57
CA LEU A 31 -9.59 -18.93 20.05
C LEU A 31 -10.33 -20.26 19.91
N VAL A 32 -11.43 -20.35 20.66
CA VAL A 32 -12.44 -21.40 20.60
C VAL A 32 -13.22 -21.26 19.29
N ARG A 33 -13.30 -22.35 18.50
CA ARG A 33 -14.17 -22.43 17.32
C ARG A 33 -15.64 -22.36 17.76
N SER A 34 -16.35 -21.33 17.29
CA SER A 34 -17.82 -21.33 17.22
C SER A 34 -18.22 -21.36 15.76
N SER A 35 -18.73 -22.50 15.33
CA SER A 35 -19.39 -22.73 14.05
C SER A 35 -20.81 -22.18 14.10
N ASN A 36 -21.12 -21.26 13.19
CA ASN A 36 -22.38 -21.11 12.44
C ASN A 36 -22.59 -19.64 12.12
N GLU A 37 -22.50 -19.27 10.83
CA GLU A 37 -23.38 -18.24 10.28
C GLU A 37 -23.59 -18.51 8.79
N ALA A 38 -24.87 -18.56 8.43
CA ALA A 38 -25.37 -18.95 7.14
C ALA A 38 -25.12 -17.83 6.12
N MET A 39 -24.64 -18.23 4.94
CA MET A 39 -24.51 -17.38 3.77
C MET A 39 -25.87 -16.77 3.41
N VAL A 40 -25.95 -15.44 3.44
CA VAL A 40 -27.03 -14.69 2.79
C VAL A 40 -26.55 -14.38 1.38
N GLU A 41 -27.13 -15.07 0.39
CA GLU A 41 -26.91 -14.78 -1.03
C GLU A 41 -27.55 -13.43 -1.41
N PRO A 42 -26.85 -12.52 -2.09
CA PRO A 42 -27.47 -11.37 -2.73
C PRO A 42 -28.22 -11.79 -4.01
N THR A 43 -29.42 -11.24 -4.17
CA THR A 43 -30.39 -11.48 -5.25
C THR A 43 -29.88 -11.00 -6.62
N PRO A 44 -30.35 -11.56 -7.76
CA PRO A 44 -29.72 -11.39 -9.07
C PRO A 44 -30.09 -10.07 -9.76
N THR A 45 -29.11 -9.43 -10.38
CA THR A 45 -29.26 -8.32 -11.33
C THR A 45 -29.83 -8.80 -12.69
N PRO A 46 -30.54 -7.93 -13.45
CA PRO A 46 -31.25 -8.32 -14.67
C PRO A 46 -30.32 -8.62 -15.86
N PRO A 47 -30.77 -9.38 -16.87
CA PRO A 47 -29.89 -9.96 -17.89
C PRO A 47 -29.47 -8.95 -18.98
N GLY A 48 -28.16 -8.79 -19.17
CA GLY A 48 -27.61 -8.12 -20.35
C GLY A 48 -26.32 -7.31 -20.15
N TYR A 49 -25.25 -7.91 -19.63
CA TYR A 49 -23.89 -7.37 -19.76
C TYR A 49 -22.86 -8.51 -19.64
N GLN A 50 -22.04 -8.73 -20.66
CA GLN A 50 -20.86 -9.61 -20.60
C GLN A 50 -19.62 -8.78 -20.97
N GLY A 51 -18.86 -8.43 -19.94
CA GLY A 51 -17.56 -7.75 -19.95
C GLY A 51 -17.00 -7.83 -18.52
N PRO A 52 -15.68 -7.93 -18.31
CA PRO A 52 -15.12 -8.32 -17.02
C PRO A 52 -15.40 -7.23 -15.98
N ALA A 53 -16.02 -7.63 -14.88
CA ALA A 53 -16.27 -6.78 -13.74
C ALA A 53 -14.93 -6.30 -13.13
N GLY A 54 -14.92 -5.04 -12.69
CA GLY A 54 -13.78 -4.33 -12.11
C GLY A 54 -12.90 -5.21 -11.22
N VAL A 55 -11.62 -5.22 -11.55
CA VAL A 55 -10.58 -5.98 -10.87
C VAL A 55 -10.13 -5.20 -9.62
N PRO A 56 -10.30 -5.74 -8.39
CA PRO A 56 -9.63 -5.17 -7.23
C PRO A 56 -8.11 -5.24 -7.43
N GLY A 57 -7.43 -4.15 -7.09
CA GLY A 57 -5.99 -3.91 -7.26
C GLY A 57 -5.09 -5.01 -6.69
N ALA A 58 -3.78 -4.99 -6.91
CA ALA A 58 -2.83 -5.96 -6.34
C ALA A 58 -1.64 -5.26 -5.66
N LEU A 59 -1.12 -5.78 -4.54
CA LEU A 59 0.09 -5.24 -3.86
C LEU A 59 0.97 -6.31 -3.19
N VAL A 60 2.20 -5.86 -2.88
CA VAL A 60 3.15 -6.40 -1.91
C VAL A 60 3.55 -5.27 -0.94
N ALA A 61 3.85 -5.59 0.32
CA ALA A 61 4.16 -4.64 1.40
C ALA A 61 5.52 -3.92 1.27
N ILE A 62 5.53 -2.59 1.42
CA ILE A 62 6.73 -1.72 1.42
C ILE A 62 7.11 -1.34 2.87
N PRO A 63 8.37 -1.50 3.32
CA PRO A 63 8.79 -1.01 4.63
C PRO A 63 9.02 0.51 4.63
N SER A 64 8.39 1.23 5.57
CA SER A 64 8.69 2.65 5.83
C SER A 64 10.06 2.83 6.48
N SER A 65 10.83 3.79 5.99
CA SER A 65 11.88 4.44 6.76
C SER A 65 11.27 5.65 7.49
N ASN A 66 11.38 5.67 8.82
CA ASN A 66 10.94 6.78 9.66
C ASN A 66 11.96 7.91 9.61
N GLU A 67 11.50 9.15 9.44
CA GLU A 67 12.05 10.30 10.17
C GLU A 67 10.92 10.97 10.95
N ALA A 68 11.05 10.99 12.28
CA ALA A 68 10.15 11.70 13.18
C ALA A 68 10.68 13.12 13.38
N LEU A 69 9.87 14.14 13.06
CA LEU A 69 10.16 15.53 13.42
C LEU A 69 9.87 15.73 14.92
N GLY A 70 10.93 15.87 15.72
CA GLY A 70 10.83 16.33 17.10
C GLY A 70 10.68 17.85 17.17
N ILE A 71 9.65 18.34 17.86
CA ILE A 71 9.53 19.74 18.27
C ILE A 71 10.02 19.87 19.72
N ASP A 72 11.13 20.59 19.91
CA ASP A 72 11.63 21.04 21.22
C ASP A 72 10.89 22.32 21.65
N LEU A 73 10.17 22.25 22.77
CA LEU A 73 9.49 23.38 23.38
C LEU A 73 10.27 23.84 24.62
N SER A 74 11.29 24.69 24.41
CA SER A 74 12.12 25.26 25.48
C SER A 74 12.43 26.77 25.32
N ALA A 75 11.39 27.62 25.46
CA ALA A 75 11.41 28.98 26.06
C ALA A 75 12.20 30.14 25.35
N PRO A 76 12.17 31.41 25.86
CA PRO A 76 11.17 32.43 25.49
C PRO A 76 11.74 33.82 25.05
N GLY A 77 10.93 34.58 24.30
CA GLY A 77 10.91 36.06 24.29
C GLY A 77 11.76 36.81 23.23
N ALA A 78 11.07 37.64 22.42
CA ALA A 78 11.41 39.04 22.05
C ALA A 78 10.94 39.43 20.62
N THR A 79 9.89 40.26 20.60
CA THR A 79 9.56 41.44 19.75
C THR A 79 10.17 41.68 18.35
N ASP A 80 9.24 42.11 17.48
CA ASP A 80 9.32 43.09 16.37
C ASP A 80 9.37 42.62 14.90
N GLU A 81 8.22 42.88 14.24
CA GLU A 81 8.02 43.47 12.90
C GLU A 81 8.71 42.83 11.67
N ASN A 82 7.92 42.11 10.86
CA ASN A 82 8.08 42.10 9.40
C ASN A 82 6.72 41.87 8.70
N PRO A 83 6.20 42.82 7.90
CA PRO A 83 4.95 42.65 7.18
C PRO A 83 5.25 41.91 5.88
N LEU A 84 4.80 40.65 5.78
CA LEU A 84 4.46 39.89 4.56
C LEU A 84 4.25 38.43 5.00
N ALA A 85 3.21 38.19 5.80
CA ALA A 85 2.75 36.82 6.03
C ALA A 85 2.08 36.31 4.74
N PRO A 86 2.45 35.11 4.22
CA PRO A 86 1.61 34.41 3.27
C PRO A 86 0.24 34.23 3.94
N GLN A 87 -0.81 34.76 3.30
CA GLN A 87 -2.17 34.43 3.71
C GLN A 87 -2.35 32.93 3.50
N LEU A 88 -2.22 32.17 4.59
CA LEU A 88 -2.69 30.79 4.64
C LEU A 88 -4.18 30.85 4.37
N LEU A 89 -4.59 30.51 3.14
CA LEU A 89 -5.98 30.25 2.83
C LEU A 89 -6.42 29.11 3.76
N SER A 90 -7.16 29.45 4.80
CA SER A 90 -7.79 28.49 5.69
C SER A 90 -8.84 27.74 4.87
N VAL A 91 -8.48 26.56 4.39
CA VAL A 91 -9.42 25.58 3.86
C VAL A 91 -10.38 25.22 5.01
N PRO A 92 -11.70 25.43 4.89
CA PRO A 92 -12.64 25.14 5.98
C PRO A 92 -12.54 23.67 6.41
N PRO A 93 -12.63 23.36 7.72
CA PRO A 93 -12.52 21.99 8.23
C PRO A 93 -13.55 21.02 7.60
N GLU A 94 -14.68 21.55 7.13
CA GLU A 94 -15.72 20.80 6.39
C GLU A 94 -15.21 20.25 5.04
N SER A 95 -14.37 20.99 4.32
CA SER A 95 -13.88 20.56 2.99
C SER A 95 -12.84 19.44 3.04
N VAL A 96 -12.06 19.36 4.12
CA VAL A 96 -11.13 18.25 4.38
C VAL A 96 -11.90 16.99 4.77
N ALA A 97 -12.98 17.13 5.55
CA ALA A 97 -13.86 16.01 5.91
C ALA A 97 -14.62 15.43 4.69
N THR A 98 -14.85 16.21 3.64
CA THR A 98 -15.49 15.74 2.39
C THR A 98 -14.51 15.24 1.34
N ASP A 99 -13.20 15.46 1.50
CA ASP A 99 -12.20 14.98 0.56
C ASP A 99 -12.15 13.44 0.58
N PRO A 100 -12.47 12.77 -0.55
CA PRO A 100 -12.46 11.32 -0.60
C PRO A 100 -11.09 10.71 -0.29
N PHE A 101 -9.99 11.37 -0.64
CA PHE A 101 -8.66 10.85 -0.29
C PHE A 101 -8.39 10.98 1.20
N PHE A 102 -8.69 12.13 1.80
CA PHE A 102 -8.54 12.32 3.24
C PHE A 102 -9.42 11.34 4.02
N ARG A 103 -10.68 11.12 3.64
CA ARG A 103 -11.55 10.15 4.33
C ARG A 103 -10.97 8.74 4.31
N THR A 104 -10.44 8.31 3.17
CA THR A 104 -9.80 7.00 3.01
C THR A 104 -8.53 6.88 3.86
N TRP A 105 -7.69 7.91 3.86
CA TRP A 105 -6.49 7.97 4.71
C TRP A 105 -6.87 7.97 6.19
N ALA A 106 -7.80 8.83 6.58
CA ALA A 106 -8.15 9.09 7.96
C ALA A 106 -8.65 7.83 8.66
N ARG A 107 -9.43 6.97 7.97
CA ARG A 107 -9.94 5.72 8.55
C ARG A 107 -8.85 4.94 9.26
N THR A 108 -7.70 4.74 8.62
CA THR A 108 -6.62 3.92 9.17
C THR A 108 -5.46 4.75 9.70
N ASP A 109 -5.10 5.87 9.09
CA ASP A 109 -3.83 6.52 9.44
C ASP A 109 -4.00 7.71 10.40
N ASP A 110 -5.21 8.28 10.51
CA ASP A 110 -5.48 9.34 11.50
C ASP A 110 -5.32 8.85 12.95
N PRO A 111 -5.85 7.68 13.39
CA PRO A 111 -5.61 7.18 14.74
C PRO A 111 -4.13 6.96 15.07
N VAL A 112 -3.31 6.65 14.05
CA VAL A 112 -1.85 6.50 14.21
C VAL A 112 -1.22 7.89 14.35
N ALA A 113 -1.57 8.84 13.49
CA ALA A 113 -1.09 10.22 13.53
C ALA A 113 -1.45 10.93 14.84
N ALA A 114 -2.65 10.68 15.36
CA ALA A 114 -3.16 11.22 16.62
C ALA A 114 -2.59 10.52 17.86
N ASN A 115 -1.79 9.46 17.69
CA ASN A 115 -1.28 8.60 18.78
C ASN A 115 -2.38 7.91 19.61
N GLU A 116 -3.57 7.72 19.05
CA GLU A 116 -4.67 6.96 19.67
C GLU A 116 -4.39 5.45 19.66
N VAL A 117 -3.55 4.99 18.71
CA VAL A 117 -3.10 3.59 18.62
C VAL A 117 -1.63 3.50 18.26
N THR A 118 -0.99 2.41 18.69
CA THR A 118 0.35 2.02 18.25
C THR A 118 0.26 0.88 17.25
N ARG A 119 0.31 1.21 15.96
CA ARG A 119 0.41 0.25 14.84
C ARG A 119 1.13 0.90 13.64
N THR A 120 1.46 0.10 12.63
CA THR A 120 2.05 0.61 11.38
C THR A 120 1.08 1.50 10.60
N TRP A 121 1.62 2.41 9.80
CA TRP A 121 0.90 3.16 8.77
C TRP A 121 0.37 2.22 7.68
N MET A 122 -0.84 2.49 7.21
CA MET A 122 -1.41 1.81 6.04
C MET A 122 -0.94 2.44 4.74
N TRP A 123 -1.05 3.76 4.66
CA TRP A 123 -0.74 4.57 3.48
C TRP A 123 0.59 5.29 3.69
N GLY A 124 0.73 5.93 4.86
CA GLY A 124 1.88 6.74 5.22
C GLY A 124 1.45 7.98 6.00
N PRO A 125 2.42 8.69 6.61
CA PRO A 125 2.14 9.84 7.46
C PRO A 125 1.52 11.01 6.69
N THR A 126 1.87 11.18 5.43
CA THR A 126 1.38 12.27 4.57
C THR A 126 1.34 11.84 3.10
N PRO A 127 0.51 12.48 2.26
CA PRO A 127 0.59 12.35 0.82
C PRO A 127 1.96 12.79 0.28
N VAL A 128 2.38 12.16 -0.82
CA VAL A 128 3.57 12.54 -1.59
C VAL A 128 3.15 13.54 -2.67
N GLY A 129 3.30 14.82 -2.36
CA GLY A 129 2.93 15.92 -3.27
C GLY A 129 1.41 16.08 -3.43
N ASP A 130 1.01 16.98 -4.34
CA ASP A 130 -0.39 17.25 -4.65
C ASP A 130 -1.02 16.10 -5.46
N SER A 131 -2.35 16.01 -5.46
CA SER A 131 -3.07 15.09 -6.34
C SER A 131 -2.86 15.46 -7.81
N VAL A 132 -2.67 14.46 -8.66
CA VAL A 132 -2.32 14.63 -10.07
C VAL A 132 -3.40 14.02 -10.97
N PRO A 133 -3.83 14.71 -12.04
CA PRO A 133 -4.74 14.14 -13.02
C PRO A 133 -3.98 13.23 -14.01
N GLU A 134 -4.39 11.97 -14.12
CA GLU A 134 -3.83 10.97 -15.03
C GLU A 134 -4.82 10.59 -16.13
N PRO A 135 -4.38 10.33 -17.38
CA PRO A 135 -5.27 9.83 -18.43
C PRO A 135 -6.00 8.57 -18.00
N TYR A 136 -7.33 8.56 -18.17
CA TYR A 136 -8.17 7.39 -17.94
C TYR A 136 -9.43 7.49 -18.80
N ALA A 137 -9.61 6.56 -19.74
CA ALA A 137 -10.61 6.66 -20.81
C ALA A 137 -12.05 6.77 -20.27
N GLU A 138 -12.38 6.02 -19.21
CA GLU A 138 -13.71 5.96 -18.63
C GLU A 138 -13.98 7.08 -17.61
N ALA A 139 -12.96 7.85 -17.21
CA ALA A 139 -13.15 8.93 -16.26
C ALA A 139 -13.84 10.14 -16.90
N PRO A 140 -14.72 10.87 -16.20
CA PRO A 140 -15.27 12.14 -16.68
C PRO A 140 -14.15 13.11 -17.11
N GLY A 141 -14.18 13.54 -18.37
CA GLY A 141 -13.11 14.38 -18.93
C GLY A 141 -11.83 13.65 -19.32
N GLY A 142 -11.84 12.31 -19.34
CA GLY A 142 -10.74 11.46 -19.79
C GLY A 142 -9.55 11.40 -18.82
N LYS A 143 -9.76 11.79 -17.55
CA LYS A 143 -8.71 11.78 -16.52
C LYS A 143 -9.26 11.39 -15.15
N ARG A 144 -8.57 10.47 -14.47
CA ARG A 144 -8.77 10.19 -13.03
C ARG A 144 -7.87 11.09 -12.20
N LEU A 145 -8.27 11.40 -10.97
CA LEU A 145 -7.40 12.06 -10.01
C LEU A 145 -6.64 11.00 -9.20
N VAL A 146 -5.34 11.20 -8.98
CA VAL A 146 -4.49 10.25 -8.24
C VAL A 146 -3.74 10.98 -7.13
N GLN A 147 -3.70 10.38 -5.94
CA GLN A 147 -2.89 10.83 -4.81
C GLN A 147 -1.89 9.74 -4.42
N TYR A 148 -0.61 10.08 -4.44
CA TYR A 148 0.46 9.16 -4.05
C TYR A 148 0.73 9.23 -2.55
N TYR A 149 1.08 8.08 -1.97
CA TYR A 149 1.53 7.90 -0.59
C TYR A 149 2.79 7.01 -0.58
N ASP A 150 3.44 6.91 0.58
CA ASP A 150 4.64 6.09 0.77
C ASP A 150 4.42 4.61 0.40
N LYS A 151 3.26 4.05 0.77
CA LYS A 151 2.97 2.61 0.63
C LYS A 151 2.07 2.25 -0.54
N SER A 152 1.38 3.22 -1.13
CA SER A 152 0.39 2.96 -2.19
C SER A 152 0.00 4.24 -2.91
N ARG A 153 -0.94 4.14 -3.84
CA ARG A 153 -1.65 5.26 -4.45
C ARG A 153 -3.15 5.15 -4.19
N MET A 154 -3.82 6.28 -4.23
CA MET A 154 -5.28 6.39 -4.23
C MET A 154 -5.75 6.95 -5.57
N GLU A 155 -6.83 6.42 -6.09
CA GLU A 155 -7.42 6.82 -7.37
C GLU A 155 -8.89 7.21 -7.20
N LEU A 156 -9.26 8.33 -7.80
CA LEU A 156 -10.64 8.79 -7.91
C LEU A 156 -10.97 8.94 -9.39
N THR A 157 -11.58 7.88 -9.95
CA THR A 157 -11.96 7.81 -11.37
C THR A 157 -13.19 8.65 -11.67
N ASP A 158 -14.22 8.54 -10.83
CA ASP A 158 -15.44 9.35 -10.93
C ASP A 158 -15.59 10.22 -9.68
N PRO A 159 -15.32 11.54 -9.78
CA PRO A 159 -15.47 12.48 -8.67
C PRO A 159 -16.88 12.52 -8.08
N GLU A 160 -17.94 12.24 -8.86
CA GLU A 160 -19.32 12.25 -8.35
C GLU A 160 -19.59 11.07 -7.42
N SER A 161 -18.98 9.91 -7.70
CA SER A 161 -19.09 8.72 -6.85
C SER A 161 -18.41 8.91 -5.49
N GLY A 162 -17.32 9.70 -5.45
CA GLY A 162 -16.45 9.84 -4.27
C GLY A 162 -15.76 8.55 -3.82
N VAL A 163 -15.77 7.49 -4.64
CA VAL A 163 -15.17 6.20 -4.33
C VAL A 163 -13.69 6.22 -4.67
N VAL A 164 -12.86 5.96 -3.66
CA VAL A 164 -11.40 5.80 -3.83
C VAL A 164 -11.05 4.34 -4.03
N THR A 165 -10.19 4.06 -5.00
CA THR A 165 -9.56 2.75 -5.22
C THR A 165 -8.03 2.88 -5.16
N GLN A 166 -7.29 1.78 -5.31
CA GLN A 166 -5.82 1.77 -5.38
C GLN A 166 -5.26 1.43 -6.78
N GLY A 167 -6.16 1.13 -7.73
CA GLY A 167 -5.85 0.60 -9.06
C GLY A 167 -4.80 -0.51 -9.09
N LEU A 168 -4.01 -0.57 -10.17
CA LEU A 168 -3.15 -1.70 -10.51
C LEU A 168 -1.64 -1.41 -10.38
N LEU A 169 -1.21 -0.43 -9.57
CA LEU A 169 0.17 0.08 -9.62
C LEU A 169 1.26 -1.00 -9.50
N ALA A 170 1.14 -1.96 -8.58
CA ALA A 170 2.15 -3.01 -8.47
C ALA A 170 2.20 -3.92 -9.71
N LEU A 171 1.04 -4.31 -10.22
CA LEU A 171 0.94 -5.13 -11.43
C LEU A 171 1.43 -4.37 -12.66
N ASP A 172 1.07 -3.09 -12.79
CA ASP A 172 1.56 -2.16 -13.81
C ASP A 172 3.09 -2.08 -13.78
N MET A 173 3.69 -1.95 -12.59
CA MET A 173 5.14 -1.94 -12.40
C MET A 173 5.79 -3.29 -12.71
N MET A 174 5.16 -4.41 -12.39
CA MET A 174 5.66 -5.76 -12.74
C MET A 174 5.63 -5.98 -14.26
N LEU A 175 4.56 -5.56 -14.93
CA LEU A 175 4.37 -5.77 -16.36
C LEU A 175 5.00 -4.68 -17.23
N GLY A 176 5.45 -3.57 -16.64
CA GLY A 176 6.01 -2.44 -17.37
C GLY A 176 4.97 -1.71 -18.20
N ARG A 177 3.77 -1.52 -17.65
CA ARG A 177 2.62 -0.90 -18.32
C ARG A 177 2.05 0.22 -17.45
N ILE A 178 1.24 1.07 -18.07
CA ILE A 178 0.45 2.10 -17.40
C ILE A 178 -0.99 1.85 -17.78
N GLN A 179 -1.85 1.63 -16.79
CA GLN A 179 -3.29 1.62 -17.01
C GLN A 179 -3.81 3.01 -17.39
N VAL A 180 -4.48 3.11 -18.53
CA VAL A 180 -5.10 4.34 -19.07
C VAL A 180 -6.60 4.18 -19.33
N GLY A 181 -7.18 3.08 -18.87
CA GLY A 181 -8.61 2.78 -18.86
C GLY A 181 -8.87 1.43 -18.21
N ASP A 182 -10.13 1.01 -18.13
CA ASP A 182 -10.52 -0.24 -17.44
C ASP A 182 -9.83 -1.47 -18.04
N ALA A 183 -9.70 -1.50 -19.37
CA ALA A 183 -9.00 -2.54 -20.13
C ALA A 183 -7.92 -1.98 -21.07
N GLU A 184 -7.55 -0.71 -20.91
CA GLU A 184 -6.59 -0.03 -21.78
C GLU A 184 -5.26 0.20 -21.06
N PHE A 185 -4.18 -0.21 -21.72
CA PHE A 185 -2.83 -0.12 -21.19
C PHE A 185 -1.88 0.41 -22.26
N VAL A 186 -0.93 1.23 -21.85
CA VAL A 186 0.22 1.62 -22.69
C VAL A 186 1.51 1.09 -22.07
N ASP A 187 2.49 0.77 -22.92
CA ASP A 187 3.80 0.34 -22.42
C ASP A 187 4.49 1.50 -21.70
N HIS A 188 5.04 1.21 -20.52
CA HIS A 188 5.89 2.16 -19.82
C HIS A 188 7.22 2.27 -20.61
N PRO A 189 7.73 3.48 -20.91
CA PRO A 189 8.93 3.65 -21.76
C PRO A 189 10.20 2.94 -21.25
N THR A 190 10.26 2.61 -19.96
CA THR A 190 11.38 1.89 -19.35
C THR A 190 11.10 0.40 -19.11
N GLY A 191 9.94 -0.11 -19.53
CA GLY A 191 9.49 -1.47 -19.22
C GLY A 191 9.19 -1.66 -17.73
N ALA A 192 9.31 -2.91 -17.27
CA ALA A 192 9.05 -3.29 -15.88
C ALA A 192 9.99 -2.57 -14.90
N SER A 193 9.49 -2.26 -13.71
CA SER A 193 10.16 -1.42 -12.73
C SER A 193 11.29 -2.16 -12.01
N THR A 194 12.47 -1.53 -11.97
CA THR A 194 13.64 -2.01 -11.21
C THR A 194 13.63 -1.53 -9.76
N GLU A 195 12.55 -0.92 -9.28
CA GLU A 195 12.42 -0.55 -7.86
C GLU A 195 12.21 -1.82 -7.02
N ASN A 196 12.80 -1.82 -5.83
CA ASN A 196 12.66 -2.92 -4.88
C ASN A 196 11.21 -3.03 -4.40
N VAL A 197 10.73 -4.26 -4.27
CA VAL A 197 9.42 -4.55 -3.67
C VAL A 197 9.46 -4.33 -2.16
N ALA A 198 10.59 -4.66 -1.53
CA ALA A 198 10.82 -4.41 -0.11
C ALA A 198 12.29 -4.07 0.18
N GLY A 199 12.50 -3.39 1.30
CA GLY A 199 13.80 -2.99 1.82
C GLY A 199 14.21 -1.57 1.43
N ASP A 200 15.44 -1.22 1.78
CA ASP A 200 16.00 0.11 1.56
C ASP A 200 16.08 0.43 0.06
N ARG A 201 15.71 1.67 -0.29
CA ARG A 201 15.74 2.15 -1.67
C ARG A 201 17.18 2.09 -2.23
N GLY A 202 17.31 1.59 -3.46
CA GLY A 202 18.60 1.50 -4.16
C GLY A 202 19.56 0.43 -3.60
N GLY A 203 19.14 -0.39 -2.63
CA GLY A 203 19.89 -1.57 -2.21
C GLY A 203 19.72 -2.72 -3.21
N ASN A 204 20.79 -3.32 -3.71
CA ASN A 204 20.74 -4.41 -4.70
C ASN A 204 20.43 -5.81 -4.12
N ASN A 205 19.70 -5.90 -3.00
CA ASN A 205 19.63 -7.15 -2.23
C ASN A 205 18.25 -7.81 -2.21
N GLY A 206 17.20 -7.17 -2.74
CA GLY A 206 15.83 -7.68 -2.74
C GLY A 206 15.23 -7.81 -4.14
N PRO A 207 14.11 -8.54 -4.28
CA PRO A 207 13.37 -8.62 -5.52
C PRO A 207 12.86 -7.23 -5.92
N THR A 208 12.93 -6.96 -7.21
CA THR A 208 12.29 -5.81 -7.86
C THR A 208 10.93 -6.22 -8.43
N TYR A 209 10.06 -5.25 -8.71
CA TYR A 209 8.81 -5.54 -9.41
C TYR A 209 9.05 -6.26 -10.74
N ALA A 210 10.09 -5.87 -11.48
CA ALA A 210 10.52 -6.55 -12.69
C ALA A 210 10.89 -8.01 -12.45
N SER A 211 11.65 -8.32 -11.40
CA SER A 211 12.01 -9.71 -11.09
C SER A 211 10.82 -10.56 -10.61
N MET A 212 9.85 -9.95 -9.92
CA MET A 212 8.64 -10.64 -9.46
C MET A 212 7.66 -10.94 -10.60
N SER A 213 7.75 -10.24 -11.74
CA SER A 213 6.88 -10.47 -12.90
C SER A 213 6.89 -11.92 -13.39
N GLY A 214 8.03 -12.61 -13.27
CA GLY A 214 8.17 -14.03 -13.63
C GLY A 214 7.43 -14.99 -12.72
N LEU A 215 6.85 -14.52 -11.61
CA LEU A 215 6.18 -15.33 -10.59
C LEU A 215 4.65 -15.23 -10.63
N ILE A 216 4.09 -14.41 -11.53
CA ILE A 216 2.63 -14.22 -11.67
C ILE A 216 1.93 -15.54 -12.06
N GLU A 217 2.59 -16.37 -12.86
CA GLU A 217 2.02 -17.65 -13.30
C GLU A 217 2.42 -18.84 -12.38
N ALA A 218 3.10 -18.57 -11.26
CA ALA A 218 3.50 -19.61 -10.33
C ALA A 218 2.27 -20.28 -9.69
N ALA A 219 2.32 -21.62 -9.56
CA ALA A 219 1.24 -22.36 -8.92
C ALA A 219 1.18 -22.07 -7.41
N PRO A 220 -0.03 -22.04 -6.82
CA PRO A 220 -0.16 -21.76 -5.41
C PRO A 220 0.35 -22.92 -4.55
N LEU A 221 0.83 -22.58 -3.35
CA LEU A 221 1.12 -23.58 -2.33
C LEU A 221 -0.15 -24.35 -1.93
N ALA A 222 0.04 -25.55 -1.37
CA ALA A 222 -1.05 -26.31 -0.79
C ALA A 222 -1.63 -25.59 0.43
N ALA A 223 -2.94 -25.73 0.67
CA ALA A 223 -3.60 -25.14 1.84
C ALA A 223 -2.91 -25.58 3.14
N GLY A 224 -2.53 -24.63 3.98
CA GLY A 224 -1.86 -24.87 5.26
C GLY A 224 -0.41 -25.30 5.15
N ALA A 225 0.21 -25.28 3.96
CA ALA A 225 1.64 -25.49 3.83
C ALA A 225 2.42 -24.33 4.49
N ALA A 226 3.56 -24.65 5.11
CA ALA A 226 4.46 -23.63 5.62
C ALA A 226 5.08 -22.85 4.45
N VAL A 227 5.11 -21.52 4.56
CA VAL A 227 5.77 -20.66 3.59
C VAL A 227 7.26 -20.65 3.91
N THR A 228 8.02 -21.50 3.22
CA THR A 228 9.49 -21.61 3.31
C THR A 228 10.19 -21.22 2.01
N GLN A 229 9.42 -20.92 0.96
CA GLN A 229 9.96 -20.49 -0.32
C GLN A 229 10.63 -19.13 -0.18
N THR A 230 11.80 -18.99 -0.80
CA THR A 230 12.54 -17.74 -0.84
C THR A 230 12.57 -17.16 -2.25
N VAL A 231 12.71 -15.84 -2.39
CA VAL A 231 12.98 -15.18 -3.66
C VAL A 231 14.18 -14.25 -3.54
N ASP A 232 15.11 -14.36 -4.48
CA ASP A 232 16.29 -13.50 -4.56
C ASP A 232 16.05 -12.26 -5.45
N ALA A 233 17.06 -11.38 -5.55
CA ALA A 233 16.97 -10.16 -6.36
C ALA A 233 16.79 -10.42 -7.88
N ASN A 234 17.04 -11.64 -8.34
CA ASN A 234 16.86 -12.04 -9.74
C ASN A 234 15.50 -12.73 -9.98
N GLY A 235 14.64 -12.83 -8.97
CA GLY A 235 13.38 -13.55 -9.05
C GLY A 235 13.55 -15.07 -9.02
N GLN A 236 14.71 -15.57 -8.60
CA GLN A 236 14.94 -17.02 -8.48
C GLN A 236 14.31 -17.53 -7.19
N ILE A 237 13.47 -18.56 -7.33
CA ILE A 237 12.86 -19.25 -6.19
C ILE A 237 13.88 -20.21 -5.58
N GLY A 238 14.00 -20.15 -4.26
CA GLY A 238 14.69 -21.14 -3.43
C GLY A 238 13.79 -21.64 -2.30
N GLU A 239 14.36 -22.37 -1.36
CA GLU A 239 13.67 -22.83 -0.16
C GLU A 239 14.63 -22.79 1.04
N ASP A 240 14.13 -22.31 2.18
CA ASP A 240 14.83 -22.34 3.45
C ASP A 240 13.89 -22.85 4.54
N SER A 241 14.13 -24.08 4.99
CA SER A 241 13.29 -24.75 5.99
C SER A 241 13.32 -24.08 7.36
N ASP A 242 14.39 -23.33 7.68
CA ASP A 242 14.50 -22.65 8.98
C ASP A 242 13.46 -21.52 9.09
N LEU A 243 12.97 -21.00 7.96
CA LEU A 243 11.92 -19.97 7.91
C LEU A 243 10.55 -20.49 8.38
N ALA A 244 10.36 -21.81 8.43
CA ALA A 244 9.17 -22.40 9.07
C ALA A 244 9.05 -22.00 10.54
N ALA A 245 10.15 -21.62 11.20
CA ALA A 245 10.14 -21.11 12.57
C ALA A 245 9.32 -19.82 12.76
N PHE A 246 9.05 -19.06 11.69
CA PHE A 246 8.18 -17.89 11.72
C PHE A 246 6.68 -18.26 11.73
N GLY A 247 6.32 -19.52 11.48
CA GLY A 247 4.94 -20.01 11.58
C GLY A 247 3.99 -19.47 10.50
N VAL A 248 4.52 -18.93 9.39
CA VAL A 248 3.71 -18.42 8.28
C VAL A 248 3.22 -19.59 7.42
N MET A 249 1.91 -19.66 7.24
CA MET A 249 1.23 -20.68 6.43
C MET A 249 0.55 -20.07 5.20
N ALA A 250 0.42 -20.85 4.12
CA ALA A 250 -0.41 -20.51 2.97
C ALA A 250 -1.90 -20.69 3.32
N ASP A 251 -2.65 -19.59 3.35
CA ASP A 251 -4.01 -19.54 3.91
C ASP A 251 -5.06 -19.37 2.79
N GLU A 252 -5.74 -18.23 2.72
CA GLU A 252 -6.85 -17.99 1.79
C GLU A 252 -6.44 -18.11 0.32
N LEU A 253 -7.18 -18.90 -0.47
CA LEU A 253 -6.97 -19.04 -1.91
C LEU A 253 -7.80 -17.99 -2.67
N VAL A 254 -7.14 -17.14 -3.44
CA VAL A 254 -7.77 -16.20 -4.34
C VAL A 254 -7.65 -16.71 -5.76
N GLN A 255 -8.79 -17.08 -6.35
CA GLN A 255 -8.86 -17.59 -7.71
C GLN A 255 -9.76 -16.73 -8.61
N ARG A 256 -9.20 -16.31 -9.74
CA ARG A 256 -9.84 -15.61 -10.87
C ARG A 256 -9.30 -16.20 -12.17
N ASP A 257 -9.85 -15.80 -13.32
CA ASP A 257 -9.42 -16.33 -14.63
C ASP A 257 -7.92 -16.15 -14.92
N TRP A 258 -7.29 -15.12 -14.36
CA TRP A 258 -5.87 -14.77 -14.53
C TRP A 258 -5.06 -14.80 -13.23
N LEU A 259 -5.68 -15.18 -12.10
CA LEU A 259 -5.08 -15.11 -10.76
C LEU A 259 -5.32 -16.41 -10.01
N ASN A 260 -4.29 -17.01 -9.44
CA ASN A 260 -4.45 -18.24 -8.66
C ASN A 260 -3.38 -18.33 -7.58
N HIS A 261 -3.57 -17.57 -6.50
CA HIS A 261 -2.58 -17.46 -5.43
C HIS A 261 -3.18 -17.59 -4.04
N ARG A 262 -2.37 -18.06 -3.09
CA ARG A 262 -2.70 -18.03 -1.67
C ARG A 262 -2.11 -16.83 -0.98
N ILE A 263 -2.91 -16.24 -0.10
CA ILE A 263 -2.47 -15.20 0.81
C ILE A 263 -1.78 -15.89 1.99
N ALA A 264 -0.61 -15.38 2.39
CA ALA A 264 0.01 -15.84 3.63
C ALA A 264 -0.87 -15.50 4.83
N SER A 265 -1.04 -16.44 5.76
CA SER A 265 -1.83 -16.33 6.99
C SER A 265 -1.64 -15.01 7.76
N VAL A 266 -0.41 -14.49 7.85
CA VAL A 266 -0.14 -13.21 8.52
C VAL A 266 -0.76 -12.01 7.78
N PHE A 267 -0.74 -12.02 6.45
CA PHE A 267 -1.41 -11.01 5.63
C PHE A 267 -2.92 -11.17 5.68
N TRP A 268 -3.42 -12.40 5.59
CA TRP A 268 -4.86 -12.66 5.70
C TRP A 268 -5.43 -12.24 7.05
N ALA A 269 -4.71 -12.51 8.15
CA ALA A 269 -5.09 -12.05 9.47
C ALA A 269 -5.12 -10.51 9.55
N PHE A 270 -4.13 -9.84 8.96
CA PHE A 270 -4.09 -8.37 8.91
C PHE A 270 -5.24 -7.77 8.08
N MET A 271 -5.55 -8.35 6.92
CA MET A 271 -6.66 -7.96 6.05
C MET A 271 -8.04 -8.09 6.70
N ASN A 272 -8.14 -8.90 7.74
CA ASN A 272 -9.38 -9.11 8.48
C ASN A 272 -9.31 -8.56 9.91
N GLN A 273 -8.30 -7.74 10.20
CA GLN A 273 -8.09 -7.17 11.52
C GLN A 273 -9.11 -6.07 11.83
N GLU A 274 -9.52 -6.02 13.10
CA GLU A 274 -10.24 -4.90 13.71
C GLU A 274 -9.30 -4.06 14.58
N GLY A 275 -9.63 -2.78 14.73
CA GLY A 275 -8.93 -1.85 15.60
C GLY A 275 -9.60 -0.49 15.62
N VAL A 276 -8.97 0.46 16.31
CA VAL A 276 -9.44 1.85 16.28
C VAL A 276 -9.25 2.42 14.87
N VAL A 277 -10.37 2.90 14.32
CA VAL A 277 -10.45 3.62 13.05
C VAL A 277 -11.12 4.98 13.27
N TRP A 278 -10.84 5.93 12.38
CA TRP A 278 -11.66 7.13 12.25
C TRP A 278 -12.91 6.82 11.41
N ALA A 279 -14.08 7.21 11.89
CA ALA A 279 -15.35 7.18 11.15
C ALA A 279 -16.07 8.52 11.29
N ASP A 280 -17.16 8.73 10.55
CA ASP A 280 -17.88 10.02 10.49
C ASP A 280 -18.32 10.56 11.88
N ALA A 281 -18.42 9.71 12.89
CA ALA A 281 -18.78 10.07 14.27
C ALA A 281 -17.59 10.12 15.25
N GLY A 282 -16.35 9.92 14.79
CA GLY A 282 -15.13 9.91 15.58
C GLY A 282 -14.42 8.54 15.62
N TYR A 283 -13.52 8.36 16.59
CA TYR A 283 -12.80 7.11 16.79
C TYR A 283 -13.71 6.00 17.31
N GLN A 284 -13.67 4.83 16.66
CA GLN A 284 -14.40 3.64 17.08
C GLN A 284 -13.61 2.37 16.74
N ASN A 285 -13.91 1.26 17.44
CA ASN A 285 -13.36 -0.04 17.07
C ASN A 285 -14.19 -0.66 15.95
N ASP A 286 -13.56 -0.97 14.82
CA ASP A 286 -14.20 -1.53 13.62
C ASP A 286 -13.13 -2.26 12.78
N ARG A 287 -13.52 -2.92 11.69
CA ARG A 287 -12.59 -3.48 10.71
C ARG A 287 -11.69 -2.38 10.15
N LEU A 288 -10.39 -2.62 10.11
CA LEU A 288 -9.45 -1.66 9.49
C LEU A 288 -9.83 -1.41 8.02
N PHE A 289 -10.32 -2.45 7.34
CA PHE A 289 -10.75 -2.40 5.96
C PHE A 289 -12.23 -2.75 5.82
N THR A 290 -12.95 -1.96 5.02
CA THR A 290 -14.35 -2.21 4.68
C THR A 290 -14.51 -3.45 3.79
N ASP A 291 -13.49 -3.75 2.98
CA ASP A 291 -13.31 -4.99 2.23
C ASP A 291 -11.88 -5.49 2.45
N SER A 292 -11.70 -6.80 2.58
CA SER A 292 -10.39 -7.39 2.95
C SER A 292 -9.28 -7.06 1.94
N PHE A 293 -9.62 -6.77 0.69
CA PHE A 293 -8.68 -6.40 -0.37
C PHE A 293 -8.56 -4.90 -0.60
N TYR A 294 -9.36 -4.07 0.08
CA TYR A 294 -9.49 -2.65 -0.25
C TYR A 294 -8.16 -1.89 -0.25
N ALA A 295 -7.33 -2.11 0.79
CA ALA A 295 -6.08 -1.38 0.94
C ALA A 295 -4.82 -2.17 0.55
N VAL A 296 -4.95 -3.48 0.34
CA VAL A 296 -3.81 -4.38 0.06
C VAL A 296 -3.90 -5.06 -1.29
N GLY A 297 -5.06 -5.03 -1.95
CA GLY A 297 -5.28 -5.71 -3.21
C GLY A 297 -5.20 -7.25 -3.17
N LEU A 298 -5.47 -7.86 -4.31
CA LEU A 298 -5.35 -9.28 -4.64
C LEU A 298 -3.87 -9.70 -4.70
N PRO A 299 -3.55 -10.95 -4.31
CA PRO A 299 -2.20 -11.50 -4.38
C PRO A 299 -1.81 -11.83 -5.83
N VAL A 300 -0.95 -11.04 -6.47
CA VAL A 300 -0.44 -11.29 -7.85
C VAL A 300 0.70 -12.31 -7.92
N THR A 301 1.19 -12.76 -6.78
CA THR A 301 2.16 -13.86 -6.65
C THR A 301 1.86 -14.64 -5.37
N GLU A 302 2.47 -15.81 -5.20
CA GLU A 302 2.61 -16.40 -3.87
C GLU A 302 3.44 -15.51 -2.94
N ALA A 303 3.35 -15.76 -1.64
CA ALA A 303 4.23 -15.15 -0.66
C ALA A 303 5.60 -15.83 -0.66
N TYR A 304 6.66 -15.02 -0.65
CA TYR A 304 8.05 -15.49 -0.61
C TYR A 304 8.82 -14.77 0.50
N TRP A 305 9.81 -15.45 1.07
CA TRP A 305 10.77 -14.77 1.92
C TRP A 305 11.90 -14.19 1.08
N SER A 306 12.25 -12.93 1.34
CA SER A 306 13.43 -12.32 0.75
C SER A 306 14.33 -11.70 1.79
N LYS A 307 15.65 -11.75 1.53
CA LYS A 307 16.66 -11.22 2.41
C LYS A 307 17.06 -9.82 1.97
N VAL A 308 16.37 -8.82 2.52
CA VAL A 308 16.51 -7.41 2.11
C VAL A 308 17.24 -6.58 3.17
N GLN A 309 17.71 -5.40 2.78
CA GLN A 309 18.25 -4.42 3.74
C GLN A 309 17.09 -3.63 4.34
N VAL A 310 17.05 -3.50 5.66
CA VAL A 310 16.11 -2.65 6.37
C VAL A 310 16.91 -1.79 7.35
N ASN A 311 16.97 -0.50 7.07
CA ASN A 311 17.78 0.46 7.81
C ASN A 311 19.25 0.01 7.89
N GLY A 312 19.80 -0.39 6.74
CA GLY A 312 21.18 -0.88 6.56
C GLY A 312 21.45 -2.29 7.09
N SER A 313 20.48 -2.94 7.72
CA SER A 313 20.64 -4.29 8.30
C SER A 313 19.90 -5.35 7.50
N SER A 314 20.57 -6.46 7.22
CA SER A 314 19.98 -7.56 6.45
C SER A 314 18.95 -8.31 7.27
N LYS A 315 17.72 -8.44 6.76
CA LYS A 315 16.59 -9.09 7.42
C LYS A 315 15.82 -9.96 6.44
N TRP A 316 15.24 -11.04 6.94
CA TRP A 316 14.19 -11.77 6.24
C TRP A 316 12.90 -10.95 6.30
N VAL A 317 12.31 -10.71 5.14
CA VAL A 317 11.03 -10.03 4.97
C VAL A 317 10.16 -10.90 4.09
N LEU A 318 8.92 -11.10 4.50
CA LEU A 318 7.90 -11.76 3.70
C LEU A 318 7.38 -10.73 2.68
N VAL A 319 7.42 -11.10 1.40
CA VAL A 319 6.95 -10.32 0.26
C VAL A 319 5.83 -11.07 -0.45
#